data_AF-A0A0L6VVR0-F1
#
_entry.id   AF-A0A0L6VVR0-F1
#
_cell.length_a   1.000
_cell.length_b   1.000
_cell.length_c   1.000
_cell.angle_alpha   90.00
_cell.angle_beta   90.00
_cell.angle_gamma   90.00
#
_symmetry.space_group_name_H-M   'P 1'
#
loop_
_entity.id
_entity.type
_entity.pdbx_description
1 polymer ?
#
loop_
_entity_poly.entity_id
_entity_poly.type
_entity_poly.pdbx_seq_one_letter_code
_entity_poly.pdbx_strand_id
1 'polypeptide(L)'
;TQSNFRKWTDTIERTHELWDIALKDTKTAYNNESKEYGIQDNINDVFVQQWKTKDKAKISKIELLKKEKEGIIFNPFLRLKGKITI
;
A
#
# COMPACT_ATOMS: atom_id res chain seq x y z
N THR A 1 -8.74 -29.37 9.22
CA THR A 1 -7.67 -28.53 8.64
C THR A 1 -7.96 -27.10 9.03
N GLN A 2 -7.09 -26.46 9.81
CA GLN A 2 -7.30 -25.06 10.20
C GLN A 2 -7.27 -24.21 8.94
N SER A 3 -8.41 -23.65 8.56
CA SER A 3 -8.51 -22.80 7.37
C SER A 3 -7.57 -21.61 7.53
N ASN A 4 -6.62 -21.48 6.60
CA ASN A 4 -5.66 -20.38 6.57
C ASN A 4 -6.35 -19.14 5.97
N PHE A 5 -7.37 -18.63 6.65
CA PHE A 5 -8.11 -17.46 6.20
C PHE A 5 -7.20 -16.23 6.25
N ARG A 6 -7.28 -15.40 5.21
CA ARG A 6 -6.60 -14.11 5.17
C ARG A 6 -7.08 -13.23 6.33
N LYS A 7 -6.15 -12.76 7.16
CA LYS A 7 -6.44 -11.79 8.21
C LYS A 7 -6.42 -10.38 7.62
N TRP A 8 -7.38 -9.57 8.05
CA TRP A 8 -7.48 -8.18 7.60
C TRP A 8 -6.28 -7.35 8.06
N THR A 9 -5.78 -7.59 9.26
CA THR A 9 -4.57 -6.97 9.82
C THR A 9 -3.36 -7.19 8.91
N ASP A 10 -3.14 -8.43 8.47
CA ASP A 10 -2.01 -8.79 7.60
C ASP A 10 -2.15 -8.10 6.23
N THR A 11 -3.38 -7.88 5.76
CA THR A 11 -3.64 -7.15 4.50
C THR A 11 -3.25 -5.68 4.63
N ILE A 12 -3.58 -5.04 5.75
CA ILE A 12 -3.19 -3.66 6.03
C ILE A 12 -1.66 -3.58 6.14
N GLU A 13 -1.04 -4.39 6.99
CA GLU A 13 0.41 -4.37 7.23
C GLU A 13 1.21 -4.58 5.94
N ARG A 14 0.85 -5.60 5.15
CA ARG A 14 1.51 -5.89 3.87
C ARG A 14 1.30 -4.80 2.82
N THR A 15 0.16 -4.09 2.84
CA THR A 15 -0.04 -2.94 1.93
C THR A 15 0.91 -1.79 2.26
N HIS A 16 1.16 -1.56 3.55
CA HIS A 16 2.16 -0.57 3.98
C HIS A 16 3.59 -1.02 3.64
N GLU A 17 3.90 -2.32 3.79
CA GLU A 17 5.18 -2.91 3.38
C GLU A 17 5.44 -2.76 1.88
N LEU A 18 4.43 -2.99 1.03
CA LEU A 18 4.53 -2.78 -0.41
C LEU A 18 4.90 -1.33 -0.77
N TRP A 19 4.37 -0.34 -0.04
CA TRP A 19 4.78 1.04 -0.22
C TRP A 19 6.25 1.25 0.16
N ASP A 20 6.72 0.66 1.25
CA ASP A 20 8.13 0.74 1.66
C ASP A 20 9.08 0.12 0.64
N ILE A 21 8.72 -1.01 0.05
CA ILE A 21 9.44 -1.64 -1.07
C ILE A 21 9.42 -0.71 -2.28
N ALA A 22 8.29 -0.08 -2.59
CA ALA A 22 8.20 0.90 -3.65
C ALA A 22 9.08 2.14 -3.42
N LEU A 23 9.38 2.50 -2.17
CA LEU A 23 10.32 3.58 -1.87
C LEU A 23 11.79 3.16 -2.05
N LYS A 24 12.15 1.98 -1.54
CA LYS A 24 13.54 1.55 -1.34
C LYS A 24 14.10 0.72 -2.50
N ASP A 25 13.24 0.00 -3.23
CA ASP A 25 13.65 -1.03 -4.19
C ASP A 25 13.25 -0.68 -5.64
N THR A 26 13.19 -1.68 -6.52
CA THR A 26 12.82 -1.60 -7.93
C THR A 26 11.31 -1.80 -8.12
N LYS A 27 10.81 -1.48 -9.32
CA LYS A 27 9.42 -1.79 -9.70
C LYS A 27 9.18 -3.31 -9.76
N THR A 28 10.19 -4.09 -10.12
CA THR A 28 10.11 -5.55 -10.19
C THR A 28 9.94 -6.16 -8.79
N ALA A 29 10.70 -5.71 -7.79
CA ALA A 29 10.56 -6.17 -6.41
C ALA A 29 9.14 -5.92 -5.88
N TYR A 30 8.63 -4.70 -6.05
CA TYR A 30 7.24 -4.36 -5.71
C TYR A 30 6.21 -5.27 -6.39
N ASN A 31 6.35 -5.51 -7.70
CA ASN A 31 5.42 -6.35 -8.45
C ASN A 31 5.46 -7.82 -7.99
N ASN A 32 6.62 -8.32 -7.58
CA ASN A 32 6.78 -9.68 -7.08
C ASN A 32 6.11 -9.84 -5.71
N GLU A 33 6.40 -8.93 -4.77
CA GLU A 33 5.80 -8.95 -3.43
C GLU A 33 4.29 -8.73 -3.47
N SER A 34 3.79 -7.84 -4.34
CA SER A 34 2.35 -7.62 -4.51
C SER A 34 1.62 -8.91 -4.96
N LYS A 35 2.24 -9.68 -5.85
CA LYS A 35 1.73 -10.99 -6.29
C LYS A 35 1.80 -12.03 -5.17
N GLU A 36 2.92 -12.09 -4.46
CA GLU A 36 3.12 -13.04 -3.35
C GLU A 36 2.09 -12.81 -2.23
N TYR A 37 1.83 -11.55 -1.88
CA TYR A 37 0.82 -11.21 -0.87
C TYR A 37 -0.60 -11.39 -1.40
N GLY A 38 -0.79 -11.39 -2.72
CA GLY A 38 -2.08 -11.35 -3.40
C GLY A 38 -2.86 -10.08 -3.04
N ILE A 39 -2.16 -8.95 -2.98
CA ILE A 39 -2.70 -7.63 -2.62
C ILE A 39 -2.47 -6.67 -3.77
N GLN A 40 -3.54 -6.03 -4.23
CA GLN A 40 -3.49 -4.98 -5.23
C GLN A 40 -4.33 -3.79 -4.77
N ASP A 41 -3.66 -2.70 -4.42
CA ASP A 41 -4.28 -1.42 -4.09
C ASP A 41 -4.07 -0.46 -5.26
N ASN A 42 -5.10 -0.31 -6.11
CA ASN A 42 -5.03 0.58 -7.27
C ASN A 42 -4.84 2.06 -6.91
N ILE A 43 -5.26 2.48 -5.71
CA ILE A 43 -5.00 3.85 -5.25
C ILE A 43 -3.51 4.00 -4.96
N ASN A 44 -2.93 3.06 -4.20
CA ASN A 44 -1.50 3.07 -3.91
C ASN A 44 -0.64 2.93 -5.17
N ASP A 45 -1.03 2.07 -6.12
CA ASP A 45 -0.28 1.87 -7.36
C ASP A 45 -0.08 3.18 -8.14
N VAL A 46 -1.10 4.05 -8.22
CA VAL A 46 -0.96 5.37 -8.86
C VAL A 46 0.17 6.18 -8.23
N PHE A 47 0.28 6.18 -6.90
CA PHE A 47 1.36 6.88 -6.20
C PHE A 47 2.70 6.20 -6.38
N VAL A 48 2.76 4.87 -6.40
CA VAL A 48 3.98 4.11 -6.67
C VAL A 48 4.51 4.40 -8.08
N GLN A 49 3.65 4.38 -9.10
CA GLN A 49 4.05 4.71 -10.47
C GLN A 49 4.60 6.14 -10.56
N GLN A 50 3.95 7.11 -9.90
CA GLN A 50 4.45 8.48 -9.83
C GLN A 50 5.81 8.57 -9.12
N TRP A 51 5.97 7.89 -7.98
CA TRP A 51 7.24 7.85 -7.24
C TRP A 51 8.39 7.31 -8.10
N LYS A 52 8.15 6.21 -8.84
CA LYS A 52 9.15 5.59 -9.71
C LYS A 52 9.57 6.45 -10.91
N THR A 53 8.81 7.49 -11.27
CA THR A 53 9.26 8.46 -12.30
C THR A 53 10.46 9.29 -11.86
N LYS A 54 10.75 9.35 -10.55
CA LYS A 54 11.81 10.20 -9.96
C LYS A 54 11.63 11.70 -10.25
N ASP A 55 10.43 12.10 -10.65
CA ASP A 55 10.05 13.51 -10.82
C ASP A 55 9.95 14.18 -9.45
N LYS A 56 10.75 15.23 -9.23
CA LYS A 56 10.83 15.93 -7.94
C LYS A 56 9.49 16.54 -7.53
N ALA A 57 8.75 17.14 -8.46
CA ALA A 57 7.48 17.81 -8.15
C ALA A 57 6.41 16.79 -7.72
N LYS A 58 6.35 15.63 -8.40
CA LYS A 58 5.45 14.54 -8.02
C LYS A 58 5.81 13.97 -6.64
N ILE A 59 7.09 13.71 -6.40
CA ILE A 59 7.57 13.21 -5.11
C ILE A 59 7.22 14.17 -3.98
N SER A 60 7.53 15.47 -4.12
CA SER A 60 7.20 16.47 -3.11
C SER A 60 5.69 16.57 -2.84
N LYS A 61 4.86 16.41 -3.87
CA LYS A 61 3.40 16.39 -3.69
C LYS A 61 2.93 15.16 -2.91
N ILE A 62 3.50 13.99 -3.18
CA ILE A 62 3.20 12.75 -2.43
C ILE A 62 3.60 12.91 -0.97
N GLU A 63 4.78 13.44 -0.69
CA GLU A 63 5.26 13.69 0.67
C GLU A 63 4.38 14.67 1.43
N LEU A 64 3.95 15.77 0.77
CA LEU A 64 3.01 16.72 1.35
C LEU A 64 1.68 16.06 1.70
N LEU A 65 1.10 15.29 0.78
CA LEU A 65 -0.16 14.58 1.02
C LEU A 65 -0.05 13.62 2.21
N LYS A 66 1.05 12.86 2.31
CA LYS A 66 1.30 11.98 3.45
C LYS A 66 1.37 12.74 4.78
N LYS A 67 1.95 13.94 4.78
CA LYS A 67 2.06 14.80 5.96
C LYS A 67 0.70 15.38 6.38
N GLU A 68 -0.12 15.80 5.43
CA GLU A 68 -1.44 16.38 5.69
C GLU A 68 -2.45 15.34 6.19
N LYS A 69 -2.44 14.14 5.60
CA LYS A 69 -3.37 13.08 5.99
C LYS A 69 -2.72 11.71 5.85
N GLU A 70 -2.45 11.11 7.00
CA GLU A 70 -1.93 9.74 7.06
C GLU A 70 -2.85 8.79 6.30
N GLY A 71 -2.22 7.96 5.47
CA GLY A 71 -2.85 6.92 4.66
C GLY A 71 -3.69 7.42 3.47
N ILE A 72 -3.58 8.68 3.05
CA ILE A 72 -4.30 9.18 1.86
C ILE A 72 -3.83 8.52 0.56
N ILE A 73 -2.61 7.98 0.58
CA ILE A 73 -1.98 7.27 -0.53
C ILE A 73 -2.37 5.79 -0.62
N PHE A 74 -3.27 5.33 0.26
CA PHE A 74 -3.76 3.96 0.28
C PHE A 74 -5.27 3.95 0.10
N ASN A 75 -5.80 2.77 -0.22
CA ASN A 75 -7.24 2.55 -0.28
C ASN A 75 -7.89 2.93 1.06
N PRO A 76 -8.91 3.82 1.07
CA PRO A 76 -9.56 4.25 2.31
C PRO A 76 -10.20 3.10 3.09
N PHE A 77 -10.50 1.97 2.44
CA PHE A 77 -11.03 0.79 3.10
C PHE A 77 -10.06 0.17 4.11
N LEU A 78 -8.75 0.36 3.97
CA LEU A 78 -7.77 -0.11 4.96
C LEU A 78 -7.96 0.50 6.35
N ARG A 79 -8.68 1.63 6.45
CA ARG A 79 -9.02 2.28 7.72
C ARG A 79 -10.27 1.72 8.36
N LEU A 80 -11.04 0.92 7.64
CA LEU A 80 -12.25 0.33 8.17
C LEU A 80 -11.87 -0.76 9.16
N LYS A 81 -12.26 -0.55 10.41
CA LYS A 81 -12.33 -1.62 11.39
C LYS A 81 -13.63 -2.36 11.10
N GLY A 82 -13.55 -3.61 10.67
CA GLY A 82 -14.74 -4.44 10.52
C GLY A 82 -15.56 -4.39 11.81
N LYS A 83 -16.88 -4.17 11.72
CA LYS A 83 -17.75 -4.41 12.87
C LYS A 83 -17.68 -5.91 13.17
N ILE A 84 -17.01 -6.27 14.26
CA ILE A 84 -17.13 -7.61 14.82
C ILE A 84 -18.49 -7.63 15.50
N THR A 85 -19.51 -8.10 14.80
CA THR A 85 -20.75 -8.53 15.46
C THR A 85 -20.49 -9.98 15.90
N ILE A 86 -20.27 -10.17 17.20
CA ILE A 86 -20.22 -11.49 17.86
C ILE A 86 -21.64 -11.85 18.27
#